data_AF-A0A644YNH8-F1
#
_entry.id   AF-A0A644YNH8-F1
#
_cell.length_a   1.000
_cell.length_b   1.000
_cell.length_c   1.000
_cell.angle_alpha   90.00
_cell.angle_beta   90.00
_cell.angle_gamma   90.00
#
_symmetry.space_group_name_H-M   'P 1'
#
loop_
_entity.id
_entity.type
_entity.pdbx_description
1 polymer ?
#
loop_
_entity_poly.entity_id
_entity_poly.type
_entity_poly.pdbx_seq_one_letter_code
_entity_poly.pdbx_strand_id
1 'polypeptide(L)'
;MNTAEIGRASLETGAGRASKADKIDFGAGIIMNVRIGDYVNVNDELAVIYSATAEKCASSAKYLSSAIEIKNEKPEEPKLILDIIS
;
A
#
# COMPACT_ATOMS: atom_id res chain seq x y z
N MET A 1 -4.71 -3.80 8.10
CA MET A 1 -4.17 -3.07 6.92
C MET A 1 -5.05 -1.85 6.67
N ASN A 2 -4.49 -0.64 6.72
CA ASN A 2 -5.20 0.62 6.44
C ASN A 2 -4.99 1.00 4.96
N THR A 3 -5.99 0.72 4.12
CA THR A 3 -5.86 0.95 2.66
C THR A 3 -5.85 2.41 2.26
N ALA A 4 -6.37 3.33 3.08
CA ALA A 4 -6.30 4.76 2.81
C ALA A 4 -4.84 5.26 2.86
N GLU A 5 -4.08 4.79 3.85
CA GLU A 5 -2.66 5.09 3.99
C GLU A 5 -1.82 4.44 2.87
N ILE A 6 -2.20 3.25 2.39
CA ILE A 6 -1.58 2.66 1.18
C ILE A 6 -1.86 3.52 -0.06
N GLY A 7 -3.08 4.03 -0.21
CA GLY A 7 -3.42 5.00 -1.25
C GLY A 7 -2.59 6.28 -1.15
N ARG A 8 -2.37 6.78 0.07
CA ARG A 8 -1.48 7.92 0.32
C ARG A 8 -0.03 7.61 -0.03
N ALA A 9 0.47 6.45 0.39
CA ALA A 9 1.81 5.98 0.04
C ALA A 9 2.00 5.93 -1.48
N SER A 10 1.00 5.44 -2.23
CA SER A 10 1.01 5.43 -3.70
C SER A 10 1.06 6.85 -4.28
N LEU A 11 0.30 7.80 -3.74
CA LEU A 11 0.38 9.21 -4.13
C LEU A 11 1.80 9.78 -3.96
N GLU A 12 2.45 9.50 -2.83
CA GLU A 12 3.82 9.98 -2.54
C GLU A 12 4.86 9.47 -3.53
N THR A 13 4.64 8.29 -4.15
CA THR A 13 5.52 7.80 -5.22
C THR A 13 5.44 8.63 -6.50
N GLY A 14 4.35 9.37 -6.71
CA GLY A 14 4.03 10.06 -7.96
C GLY A 14 2.95 9.37 -8.82
N ALA A 15 2.42 8.24 -8.36
CA ALA A 15 1.36 7.49 -9.07
C ALA A 15 -0.03 8.18 -9.01
N GLY A 16 -0.15 9.29 -8.29
CA GLY A 16 -1.39 10.04 -8.11
C GLY A 16 -1.20 11.55 -8.26
N ARG A 17 -2.30 12.29 -8.06
CA ARG A 17 -2.34 13.75 -8.09
C ARG A 17 -2.72 14.30 -6.73
N ALA A 18 -1.89 15.17 -6.15
CA ALA A 18 -2.25 15.91 -4.93
C ALA A 18 -3.10 17.14 -5.29
N SER A 19 -2.80 17.74 -6.45
CA SER A 19 -3.57 18.81 -7.08
C SER A 19 -4.02 18.41 -8.49
N LYS A 20 -5.07 19.06 -9.02
CA LYS A 20 -5.59 18.77 -10.37
C LYS A 20 -4.55 18.93 -11.49
N ALA A 21 -3.53 19.75 -11.28
CA ALA A 21 -2.52 20.08 -12.29
C ALA A 21 -1.30 19.14 -12.26
N ASP A 22 -1.18 18.27 -11.24
CA ASP A 22 0.00 17.43 -11.07
C ASP A 22 0.12 16.41 -12.21
N LYS A 23 1.35 16.22 -12.68
CA LYS A 23 1.67 15.13 -13.61
C LYS A 23 1.75 13.82 -12.84
N ILE A 24 1.25 12.75 -13.47
CA ILE A 24 1.34 11.40 -12.94
C ILE A 24 2.59 10.74 -13.52
N ASP A 25 3.34 10.07 -12.67
CA ASP A 25 4.40 9.14 -13.06
C ASP A 25 3.79 7.75 -13.23
N PHE A 26 3.71 7.26 -14.47
CA PHE A 26 3.12 5.95 -14.76
C PHE A 26 4.04 4.76 -14.40
N GLY A 27 5.32 5.03 -14.12
CA GLY A 27 6.25 4.01 -13.60
C GLY A 27 6.27 3.94 -12.08
N ALA A 28 5.62 4.88 -11.40
CA ALA A 28 5.53 4.92 -9.96
C ALA A 28 4.38 4.06 -9.41
N GLY A 29 4.54 3.55 -8.19
CA GLY A 29 3.50 2.79 -7.51
C GLY A 29 4.04 1.84 -6.45
N ILE A 30 3.17 0.96 -5.97
CA ILE A 30 3.46 -0.02 -4.94
C ILE A 30 2.93 -1.37 -5.39
N ILE A 31 3.78 -2.39 -5.35
CA ILE A 31 3.37 -3.79 -5.51
C ILE A 31 3.32 -4.41 -4.11
N MET A 32 2.15 -4.86 -3.69
CA MET A 32 1.99 -5.60 -2.43
C MET A 32 2.31 -7.07 -2.67
N ASN A 33 3.21 -7.63 -1.87
CA ASN A 33 3.57 -9.05 -1.94
C ASN A 33 2.78 -9.92 -0.95
N VAL A 34 2.12 -9.29 0.02
CA VAL A 34 1.32 -9.96 1.05
C VAL A 34 -0.11 -9.44 1.06
N ARG A 35 -1.03 -10.30 1.52
CA ARG A 35 -2.46 -10.04 1.70
C ARG A 35 -2.82 -10.11 3.18
N ILE A 36 -4.03 -9.63 3.51
CA ILE A 36 -4.58 -9.72 4.86
C ILE A 36 -4.70 -11.22 5.22
N GLY A 37 -4.07 -11.62 6.33
CA GLY A 37 -4.11 -12.99 6.82
C GLY A 37 -2.93 -13.86 6.37
N ASP A 38 -2.04 -13.34 5.52
CA ASP A 38 -0.80 -14.04 5.17
C ASP A 38 0.14 -14.10 6.37
N TYR A 39 0.82 -15.24 6.51
CA TYR A 39 1.92 -15.39 7.46
C TYR A 39 3.19 -14.77 6.90
N VAL A 40 3.95 -14.07 7.75
CA VAL A 40 5.22 -13.43 7.38
C VAL A 40 6.27 -13.69 8.45
N ASN A 41 7.52 -13.80 8.01
CA ASN A 41 8.71 -13.93 8.86
C ASN A 41 9.46 -12.60 8.96
N VAL A 42 10.36 -12.52 9.94
CA VAL A 42 11.33 -11.42 10.00
C VAL A 42 12.15 -11.42 8.72
N ASN A 43 12.26 -10.24 8.10
CA ASN A 43 12.92 -9.98 6.82
C ASN A 43 12.13 -10.38 5.55
N ASP A 44 10.89 -10.85 5.67
CA ASP A 44 10.04 -11.04 4.49
C ASP A 44 9.68 -9.68 3.86
N GLU A 45 9.71 -9.63 2.53
CA GLU A 45 9.36 -8.44 1.77
C GLU A 45 7.84 -8.27 1.74
N LEU A 46 7.32 -7.23 2.39
CA LEU A 46 5.88 -6.95 2.43
C LEU A 46 5.38 -6.30 1.13
N ALA A 47 6.20 -5.47 0.50
CA ALA A 47 5.86 -4.72 -0.71
C ALA A 47 7.12 -4.13 -1.37
N VAL A 48 7.01 -3.80 -2.66
CA VAL A 48 8.01 -3.10 -3.46
C VAL A 48 7.49 -1.73 -3.87
N ILE A 49 8.28 -0.67 -3.63
CA ILE A 49 7.95 0.71 -3.98
C ILE A 49 8.76 1.14 -5.21
N TYR A 50 8.06 1.68 -6.21
CA TYR A 50 8.65 2.25 -7.42
C TYR A 50 8.40 3.76 -7.46
N SER A 51 9.44 4.55 -7.72
CA SER A 51 9.33 6.00 -7.91
C SER A 51 10.54 6.54 -8.67
N ALA A 52 10.39 7.72 -9.26
CA ALA A 52 11.47 8.44 -9.93
C ALA A 52 12.66 8.82 -9.02
N THR A 53 12.47 8.93 -7.70
CA THR A 53 13.54 9.32 -6.77
C THR A 53 13.51 8.52 -5.46
N ALA A 54 14.68 8.34 -4.86
CA ALA A 54 14.82 7.69 -3.55
C ALA A 54 14.08 8.43 -2.43
N GLU A 55 14.02 9.77 -2.50
CA GLU A 55 13.30 10.59 -1.54
C GLU A 55 11.79 10.30 -1.53
N LYS A 56 11.20 10.13 -2.73
CA LYS A 56 9.79 9.74 -2.86
C LYS A 56 9.54 8.32 -2.38
N CYS A 57 10.46 7.39 -2.66
CA CYS A 57 10.38 6.05 -2.08
C CYS A 57 10.40 6.11 -0.54
N ALA A 58 11.29 6.92 0.04
CA ALA A 58 11.36 7.08 1.49
C ALA A 58 10.11 7.75 2.08
N SER A 59 9.51 8.72 1.38
CA SER A 59 8.21 9.31 1.78
C SER A 59 7.11 8.25 1.79
N SER A 60 6.97 7.53 0.67
CA SER A 60 5.99 6.44 0.50
C SER A 60 6.14 5.35 1.57
N ALA A 61 7.37 4.94 1.87
CA ALA A 61 7.67 3.92 2.88
C ALA A 61 7.17 4.29 4.28
N LYS A 62 7.19 5.57 4.66
CA LYS A 62 6.66 6.02 5.97
C LYS A 62 5.17 5.74 6.11
N TYR A 63 4.40 6.06 5.07
CA TYR A 63 2.95 5.82 5.02
C TYR A 63 2.62 4.33 4.89
N LEU A 64 3.42 3.58 4.12
CA LEU A 64 3.20 2.14 3.95
C LEU A 64 3.45 1.38 5.26
N SER A 65 4.51 1.73 5.99
CA SER A 65 4.83 1.11 7.27
C SER A 65 3.80 1.39 8.37
N SER A 66 3.15 2.57 8.36
CA SER A 66 2.04 2.85 9.29
C SER A 66 0.74 2.15 8.90
N ALA A 67 0.61 1.69 7.65
CA ALA A 67 -0.58 1.06 7.13
C ALA A 67 -0.68 -0.44 7.45
N ILE A 68 0.42 -1.10 7.79
CA ILE A 68 0.50 -2.55 7.99
C ILE A 68 0.66 -2.85 9.48
N GLU A 69 -0.15 -3.78 9.97
CA GLU A 69 -0.08 -4.28 11.34
C GLU A 69 0.12 -5.80 11.28
N ILE A 70 1.13 -6.30 12.00
CA ILE A 70 1.46 -7.72 12.08
C ILE A 70 1.07 -8.21 13.48
N LYS A 71 0.33 -9.32 13.57
CA LYS A 71 -0.15 -9.93 14.81
C LYS A 71 0.21 -11.40 14.85
N ASN A 72 0.25 -11.97 16.06
CA ASN A 72 0.48 -13.40 16.27
C ASN A 72 -0.75 -14.27 15.94
N GLU A 73 -1.93 -13.65 15.85
CA GLU A 73 -3.20 -14.33 15.56
C GLU A 73 -3.66 -13.97 14.14
N LYS A 74 -4.14 -14.98 13.39
CA LYS A 74 -4.68 -14.76 12.05
C LYS A 74 -6.00 -13.96 12.15
N PRO A 75 -6.14 -12.83 11.45
CA PRO A 75 -7.38 -12.05 11.47
C PRO A 75 -8.51 -12.80 10.77
N GLU A 76 -9.76 -12.43 11.08
CA GLU A 76 -10.91 -12.84 10.28
C GLU A 76 -10.79 -12.23 8.87
N GLU A 77 -10.95 -13.06 7.85
CA GLU A 77 -10.92 -12.62 6.45
C GLU A 77 -12.23 -11.89 6.11
N PRO A 78 -12.20 -10.61 5.68
CA PRO A 78 -13.39 -9.90 5.29
C PRO A 78 -13.97 -10.50 4.00
N LYS A 79 -15.30 -10.58 3.91
CA LYS A 79 -15.97 -10.98 2.67
C LYS A 79 -15.62 -10.01 1.54
N LEU A 80 -15.16 -10.54 0.40
CA LEU A 80 -14.87 -9.73 -0.79
C LEU A 80 -16.14 -9.07 -1.36
N ILE A 81 -17.26 -9.78 -1.35
CA ILE A 81 -18.58 -9.29 -1.74
C ILE A 81 -19.47 -9.37 -0.51
N LEU A 82 -19.94 -8.21 -0.04
CA LEU A 82 -20.83 -8.14 1.14
C LEU A 82 -22.25 -8.56 0.78
N ASP A 83 -22.77 -8.03 -0.33
CA ASP A 83 -24.14 -8.25 -0.79
C ASP A 83 -24.28 -7.92 -2.29
N ILE A 84 -25.34 -8.39 -2.93
CA ILE A 84 -25.73 -8.05 -4.31
C ILE A 84 -27.15 -7.51 -4.27
N ILE A 85 -27.31 -6.21 -4.55
CA ILE A 85 -28.61 -5.53 -4.57
C ILE A 85 -29.18 -5.65 -5.99
N SER A 86 -30.31 -6.34 -6.12
CA SER A 86 -31.03 -6.58 -7.38
C SER A 86 -32.37 -5.86 -7.43
#